data_AF-A0A7W1B8D9-F1
#
_entry.id   AF-A0A7W1B8D9-F1
#
_cell.length_a   1.000
_cell.length_b   1.000
_cell.length_c   1.000
_cell.angle_alpha   90.00
_cell.angle_beta   90.00
_cell.angle_gamma   90.00
#
_symmetry.space_group_name_H-M   'P 1'
#
loop_
_entity.id
_entity.type
_entity.pdbx_description
1 polymer ?
#
loop_
_entity_poly.entity_id
_entity_poly.type
_entity_poly.pdbx_seq_one_letter_code
_entity_poly.pdbx_strand_id
1 'polypeptide(L)'
;MMKQLARLKFTSFNLKVPTDWQTPSGDPAGKHYGDAFKPEEKTVAPGMPPLVQPATMNKYHVDTQKMHIAKIGAFLDGCCDAICGAWGQWQTAATMVGVMITGPVASMGQVVGIPWTPLILASAPKASANEIKYSSAVANVLGTAWLSYTATIKIPGLPWYPAFAAFPSPVAPPMPNIPTPVIALTQVTASLSPAILKQQMVGMLGDPMAPFHGQLFEAICDAFDKCFTIWQASTQVMNVLGTGPIPTFAPPYVPVGPVVGGVGTMAPGGFV
;
A
#
# COMPACT_ATOMS: atom_id res chain seq x y z
N MET A 1 -4.00 -0.34 -11.24
CA MET A 1 -4.92 -1.06 -10.33
C MET A 1 -5.33 -0.19 -9.14
N MET A 2 -4.41 0.23 -8.27
CA MET A 2 -4.75 0.97 -7.03
C MET A 2 -5.66 2.20 -7.25
N LYS A 3 -5.34 3.06 -8.23
CA LYS A 3 -6.17 4.23 -8.58
C LYS A 3 -7.63 3.89 -8.88
N GLN A 4 -7.86 2.84 -9.65
CA GLN A 4 -9.22 2.41 -10.02
C GLN A 4 -9.99 1.91 -8.81
N LEU A 5 -9.34 1.13 -7.93
CA LEU A 5 -9.93 0.66 -6.68
C LEU A 5 -10.27 1.83 -5.75
N ALA A 6 -9.36 2.80 -5.62
CA ALA A 6 -9.56 3.97 -4.78
C ALA A 6 -10.74 4.82 -5.29
N ARG A 7 -10.79 5.08 -6.60
CA ARG A 7 -11.92 5.79 -7.22
C ARG A 7 -13.24 5.05 -7.01
N LEU A 8 -13.27 3.73 -7.25
CA LEU A 8 -14.47 2.91 -7.05
C LEU A 8 -14.97 2.99 -5.60
N LYS A 9 -14.06 2.87 -4.63
CA LYS A 9 -14.39 3.00 -3.21
C LYS A 9 -14.88 4.42 -2.88
N PHE A 10 -14.25 5.45 -3.41
CA PHE A 10 -14.68 6.83 -3.18
C PHE A 10 -16.09 7.11 -3.76
N THR A 11 -16.35 6.66 -4.98
CA THR A 11 -17.67 6.75 -5.61
C THR A 11 -18.75 6.03 -4.79
N SER A 12 -18.42 4.93 -4.11
CA SER A 12 -19.37 4.14 -3.31
C SER A 12 -19.98 4.92 -2.14
N PHE A 13 -19.34 6.01 -1.68
CA PHE A 13 -19.90 6.87 -0.63
C PHE A 13 -21.08 7.73 -1.10
N ASN A 14 -21.32 7.83 -2.42
CA ASN A 14 -22.44 8.56 -3.01
C ASN A 14 -22.57 10.01 -2.49
N LEU A 15 -21.42 10.67 -2.33
CA LEU A 15 -21.34 12.03 -1.78
C LEU A 15 -22.01 13.04 -2.72
N LYS A 16 -22.68 14.03 -2.16
CA LYS A 16 -23.35 15.10 -2.93
C LYS A 16 -22.66 16.45 -2.73
N VAL A 17 -22.63 17.26 -3.78
CA VAL A 17 -22.14 18.64 -3.76
C VAL A 17 -23.14 19.60 -4.44
N PRO A 18 -23.44 20.77 -3.83
CA PRO A 18 -23.06 21.18 -2.47
C PRO A 18 -23.67 20.27 -1.39
N THR A 19 -23.01 20.20 -0.23
CA THR A 19 -23.49 19.42 0.92
C THR A 19 -24.72 20.08 1.54
N ASP A 20 -25.62 19.26 2.10
CA ASP A 20 -26.82 19.71 2.83
C ASP A 20 -27.77 20.62 2.05
N TRP A 21 -27.73 20.55 0.71
CA TRP A 21 -28.60 21.33 -0.14
C TRP A 21 -30.07 20.99 0.07
N GLN A 22 -30.87 22.02 0.30
CA GLN A 22 -32.32 21.95 0.29
C GLN A 22 -32.84 22.79 -0.87
N THR A 23 -33.54 22.14 -1.81
CA THR A 23 -34.12 22.84 -2.96
C THR A 23 -35.20 23.80 -2.46
N PRO A 24 -35.11 25.11 -2.75
CA PRO A 24 -36.15 26.06 -2.38
C PRO A 24 -37.51 25.61 -2.91
N SER A 25 -38.53 25.69 -2.05
CA SER A 25 -39.89 25.27 -2.36
C SER A 25 -40.91 26.28 -1.80
N GLY A 26 -42.14 26.24 -2.31
CA GLY A 26 -43.19 27.19 -1.94
C GLY A 26 -43.13 28.55 -2.64
N ASP A 27 -44.10 29.41 -2.31
CA ASP A 27 -44.21 30.79 -2.80
C ASP A 27 -43.73 31.75 -1.69
N PRO A 28 -42.76 32.65 -1.93
CA PRO A 28 -42.14 32.99 -3.22
C PRO A 28 -40.81 32.28 -3.51
N ALA A 29 -40.27 31.52 -2.57
CA ALA A 29 -38.90 31.01 -2.63
C ALA A 29 -38.63 30.09 -3.85
N GLY A 30 -39.55 29.16 -4.16
CA GLY A 30 -39.41 28.27 -5.30
C GLY A 30 -39.51 29.00 -6.65
N LYS A 31 -40.38 30.01 -6.73
CA LYS A 31 -40.53 30.84 -7.93
C LYS A 31 -39.28 31.69 -8.18
N HIS A 32 -38.81 32.38 -7.15
CA HIS A 32 -37.58 33.17 -7.24
C HIS A 32 -36.38 32.30 -7.63
N TYR A 33 -36.26 31.09 -7.08
CA TYR A 33 -35.20 30.16 -7.45
C TYR A 33 -35.31 29.71 -8.90
N GLY A 34 -36.50 29.34 -9.38
CA GLY A 34 -36.72 28.91 -10.76
C GLY A 34 -36.49 30.01 -11.80
N ASP A 35 -36.83 31.25 -11.45
CA ASP A 35 -36.68 32.44 -12.32
C ASP A 35 -35.24 32.97 -12.35
N ALA A 36 -34.40 32.61 -11.36
CA ALA A 36 -33.00 33.03 -11.30
C ALA A 36 -32.08 32.36 -12.34
N PHE A 37 -32.54 31.27 -13.00
CA PHE A 37 -31.75 30.52 -13.97
C PHE A 37 -32.26 30.70 -15.39
N LYS A 38 -31.34 30.83 -16.35
CA LYS A 38 -31.67 30.75 -17.77
C LYS A 38 -32.14 29.32 -18.13
N PRO A 39 -32.95 29.14 -19.18
CA PRO A 39 -33.42 27.81 -19.58
C PRO A 39 -32.30 26.77 -19.73
N GLU A 40 -31.17 27.15 -20.34
CA GLU A 40 -30.00 26.27 -20.51
C GLU A 40 -29.24 25.96 -19.20
N GLU A 41 -29.50 26.69 -18.13
CA GLU A 41 -28.85 26.50 -16.82
C GLU A 41 -29.66 25.61 -15.88
N LYS A 42 -30.94 25.34 -16.22
CA LYS A 42 -31.86 24.56 -15.37
C LYS A 42 -31.50 23.08 -15.34
N THR A 43 -30.90 22.54 -16.39
CA THR A 43 -30.53 21.13 -16.46
C THR A 43 -29.33 20.92 -17.36
N VAL A 44 -28.23 20.42 -16.79
CA VAL A 44 -26.97 20.12 -17.47
C VAL A 44 -26.52 18.69 -17.14
N ALA A 45 -25.89 18.01 -18.09
CA ALA A 45 -25.37 16.66 -17.87
C ALA A 45 -24.20 16.65 -16.84
N PRO A 46 -24.19 15.69 -15.90
CA PRO A 46 -23.20 15.62 -14.84
C PRO A 46 -21.84 15.16 -15.37
N GLY A 47 -20.77 15.46 -14.64
CA GLY A 47 -19.43 14.97 -14.93
C GLY A 47 -19.27 13.47 -14.69
N MET A 48 -18.46 12.82 -15.53
CA MET A 48 -18.16 11.38 -15.50
C MET A 48 -16.64 11.13 -15.53
N PRO A 49 -16.12 10.02 -14.95
CA PRO A 49 -16.84 9.13 -14.02
C PRO A 49 -17.12 9.84 -12.68
N PRO A 50 -18.25 9.57 -12.04
CA PRO A 50 -18.66 10.35 -10.87
C PRO A 50 -17.85 9.93 -9.65
N LEU A 51 -17.10 10.87 -9.06
CA LEU A 51 -16.55 10.74 -7.70
C LEU A 51 -17.52 11.35 -6.66
N VAL A 52 -18.21 12.41 -7.05
CA VAL A 52 -19.30 13.04 -6.29
C VAL A 52 -20.47 13.31 -7.23
N GLN A 53 -21.67 13.38 -6.66
CA GLN A 53 -22.92 13.66 -7.36
C GLN A 53 -23.30 15.13 -7.18
N PRO A 54 -23.89 15.79 -8.19
CA PRO A 54 -24.44 17.12 -8.00
C PRO A 54 -25.73 17.02 -7.17
N ALA A 55 -26.00 18.01 -6.31
CA ALA A 55 -27.22 18.02 -5.50
C ALA A 55 -28.50 18.17 -6.34
N THR A 56 -28.41 18.89 -7.45
CA THR A 56 -29.45 19.01 -8.49
C THR A 56 -28.78 19.09 -9.85
N MET A 57 -29.56 18.99 -10.93
CA MET A 57 -29.04 19.07 -12.30
C MET A 57 -28.79 20.49 -12.79
N ASN A 58 -28.94 21.52 -11.94
CA ASN A 58 -28.65 22.88 -12.35
C ASN A 58 -27.16 23.02 -12.74
N LYS A 59 -26.87 23.99 -13.61
CA LYS A 59 -25.52 24.22 -14.14
C LYS A 59 -24.48 24.39 -13.04
N TYR A 60 -24.77 25.16 -12.00
CA TYR A 60 -23.81 25.50 -10.96
C TYR A 60 -23.43 24.31 -10.08
N HIS A 61 -24.41 23.47 -9.69
CA HIS A 61 -24.15 22.25 -8.93
C HIS A 61 -23.37 21.24 -9.77
N VAL A 62 -23.70 21.12 -11.06
CA VAL A 62 -22.99 20.27 -12.01
C VAL A 62 -21.56 20.77 -12.25
N ASP A 63 -21.34 22.08 -12.36
CA ASP A 63 -20.00 22.65 -12.53
C ASP A 63 -19.15 22.49 -11.26
N THR A 64 -19.74 22.71 -10.08
CA THR A 64 -19.09 22.40 -8.79
C THR A 64 -18.74 20.92 -8.70
N GLN A 65 -19.64 20.03 -9.09
CA GLN A 65 -19.37 18.58 -9.14
C GLN A 65 -18.21 18.25 -10.08
N LYS A 66 -18.19 18.79 -11.31
CA LYS A 66 -17.07 18.60 -12.26
C LYS A 66 -15.75 19.10 -11.69
N MET A 67 -15.75 20.26 -11.04
CA MET A 67 -14.56 20.82 -10.38
C MET A 67 -14.04 19.90 -9.27
N HIS A 68 -14.93 19.38 -8.42
CA HIS A 68 -14.55 18.45 -7.36
C HIS A 68 -14.05 17.12 -7.91
N ILE A 69 -14.69 16.56 -8.95
CA ILE A 69 -14.21 15.35 -9.62
C ILE A 69 -12.77 15.55 -10.11
N ALA A 70 -12.49 16.67 -10.77
CA ALA A 70 -11.16 16.95 -11.28
C ALA A 70 -10.12 17.06 -10.15
N LYS A 71 -10.41 17.86 -9.12
CA LYS A 71 -9.46 18.12 -8.02
C LYS A 71 -9.25 16.91 -7.11
N ILE A 72 -10.34 16.32 -6.62
CA ILE A 72 -10.28 15.14 -5.73
C ILE A 72 -9.70 13.95 -6.51
N GLY A 73 -10.12 13.77 -7.76
CA GLY A 73 -9.62 12.68 -8.61
C GLY A 73 -8.12 12.80 -8.87
N ALA A 74 -7.63 14.00 -9.22
CA ALA A 74 -6.20 14.22 -9.43
C ALA A 74 -5.39 14.00 -8.15
N PHE A 75 -5.87 14.49 -7.01
CA PHE A 75 -5.22 14.27 -5.71
C PHE A 75 -5.17 12.79 -5.35
N LEU A 76 -6.31 12.09 -5.42
CA LEU A 76 -6.43 10.67 -5.11
C LEU A 76 -5.50 9.82 -5.98
N ASP A 77 -5.48 10.09 -7.28
CA ASP A 77 -4.60 9.41 -8.22
C ASP A 77 -3.12 9.66 -7.91
N GLY A 78 -2.76 10.92 -7.65
CA GLY A 78 -1.38 11.29 -7.31
C GLY A 78 -0.90 10.65 -6.01
N CYS A 79 -1.74 10.53 -4.98
CA CYS A 79 -1.40 9.79 -3.77
C CYS A 79 -1.21 8.30 -4.05
N CYS A 80 -2.10 7.67 -4.83
CA CYS A 80 -1.97 6.26 -5.20
C CYS A 80 -0.69 6.01 -6.01
N ASP A 81 -0.34 6.89 -6.94
CA ASP A 81 0.90 6.80 -7.73
C ASP A 81 2.14 6.95 -6.84
N ALA A 82 2.13 7.88 -5.88
CA ALA A 82 3.21 8.06 -4.93
C ALA A 82 3.41 6.83 -4.03
N ILE A 83 2.33 6.22 -3.56
CA ILE A 83 2.36 4.98 -2.76
C ILE A 83 2.91 3.82 -3.60
N CYS A 84 2.40 3.63 -4.84
CA CYS A 84 2.89 2.58 -5.73
C CYS A 84 4.37 2.77 -6.09
N GLY A 85 4.81 4.02 -6.28
CA GLY A 85 6.21 4.36 -6.52
C GLY A 85 7.11 4.01 -5.33
N ALA A 86 6.70 4.39 -4.12
CA ALA A 86 7.41 4.04 -2.89
C ALA A 86 7.47 2.52 -2.67
N TRP A 87 6.37 1.81 -2.93
CA TRP A 87 6.32 0.35 -2.87
C TRP A 87 7.30 -0.29 -3.84
N GLY A 88 7.26 0.09 -5.11
CA GLY A 88 8.13 -0.48 -6.13
C GLY A 88 9.61 -0.27 -5.81
N GLN A 89 9.99 0.94 -5.38
CA GLN A 89 11.37 1.23 -4.97
C GLN A 89 11.78 0.45 -3.72
N TRP A 90 10.87 0.29 -2.75
CA TRP A 90 11.14 -0.53 -1.58
C TRP A 90 11.34 -1.99 -1.95
N GLN A 91 10.49 -2.54 -2.80
CA GLN A 91 10.53 -3.94 -3.18
C GLN A 91 11.86 -4.29 -3.89
N THR A 92 12.33 -3.41 -4.78
CA THR A 92 13.61 -3.61 -5.47
C THR A 92 14.81 -3.41 -4.55
N ALA A 93 14.72 -2.55 -3.54
CA ALA A 93 15.82 -2.25 -2.61
C ALA A 93 15.85 -3.15 -1.36
N ALA A 94 14.76 -3.86 -1.05
CA ALA A 94 14.63 -4.62 0.18
C ALA A 94 15.58 -5.82 0.22
N THR A 95 16.17 -6.04 1.39
CA THR A 95 17.10 -7.13 1.69
C THR A 95 16.57 -7.98 2.83
N MET A 96 17.13 -9.17 3.00
CA MET A 96 16.86 -10.06 4.13
C MET A 96 18.17 -10.48 4.76
N VAL A 97 18.26 -10.33 6.09
CA VAL A 97 19.48 -10.62 6.86
C VAL A 97 19.14 -11.43 8.11
N GLY A 98 20.15 -12.08 8.72
CA GLY A 98 19.94 -12.84 9.97
C GLY A 98 19.15 -14.13 9.78
N VAL A 99 19.14 -14.70 8.57
CA VAL A 99 18.56 -16.02 8.31
C VAL A 99 19.48 -17.08 8.89
N MET A 100 18.91 -17.99 9.67
CA MET A 100 19.62 -19.14 10.25
C MET A 100 19.26 -20.40 9.48
N ILE A 101 20.26 -21.21 9.16
CA ILE A 101 20.10 -22.43 8.37
C ILE A 101 20.60 -23.64 9.16
N THR A 102 19.75 -24.66 9.29
CA THR A 102 20.10 -25.95 9.91
C THR A 102 19.59 -27.08 9.02
N GLY A 103 20.54 -27.81 8.42
CA GLY A 103 20.28 -28.76 7.36
C GLY A 103 19.49 -28.07 6.23
N PRO A 104 18.36 -28.65 5.79
CA PRO A 104 17.59 -28.08 4.70
C PRO A 104 16.68 -26.90 5.09
N VAL A 105 16.59 -26.57 6.39
CA VAL A 105 15.60 -25.65 6.93
C VAL A 105 16.20 -24.27 7.16
N ALA A 106 15.51 -23.24 6.66
CA ALA A 106 15.77 -21.84 6.95
C ALA A 106 14.76 -21.29 7.96
N SER A 107 15.22 -20.50 8.91
CA SER A 107 14.41 -19.88 9.95
C SER A 107 14.90 -18.47 10.27
N MET A 108 14.13 -17.73 11.07
CA MET A 108 14.48 -16.37 11.48
C MET A 108 14.52 -15.41 10.29
N GLY A 109 15.54 -14.58 10.16
CA GLY A 109 15.59 -13.53 9.14
C GLY A 109 14.93 -12.22 9.60
N GLN A 110 15.25 -11.15 8.90
CA GLN A 110 14.62 -9.85 9.06
C GLN A 110 14.70 -9.12 7.72
N VAL A 111 13.58 -8.54 7.31
CA VAL A 111 13.53 -7.68 6.13
C VAL A 111 14.01 -6.29 6.52
N VAL A 112 14.90 -5.74 5.70
CA VAL A 112 15.37 -4.36 5.81
C VAL A 112 15.13 -3.67 4.47
N GLY A 113 14.55 -2.48 4.50
CA GLY A 113 14.29 -1.73 3.28
C GLY A 113 14.26 -0.23 3.53
N ILE A 114 14.23 0.52 2.43
CA ILE A 114 14.23 1.98 2.46
C ILE A 114 12.92 2.53 3.06
N PRO A 115 12.94 3.63 3.83
CA PRO A 115 11.73 4.16 4.45
C PRO A 115 10.77 4.73 3.39
N TRP A 116 9.47 4.44 3.52
CA TRP A 116 8.44 4.89 2.57
C TRP A 116 8.11 6.38 2.68
N THR A 117 8.11 6.95 3.89
CA THR A 117 7.74 8.36 4.12
C THR A 117 8.43 9.34 3.16
N PRO A 118 9.77 9.36 3.04
CA PRO A 118 10.44 10.28 2.10
C PRO A 118 10.14 9.97 0.63
N LEU A 119 9.89 8.71 0.27
CA LEU A 119 9.58 8.31 -1.11
C LEU A 119 8.18 8.78 -1.54
N ILE A 120 7.20 8.58 -0.66
CA ILE A 120 5.83 9.07 -0.86
C ILE A 120 5.86 10.60 -0.93
N LEU A 121 6.52 11.27 0.03
CA LEU A 121 6.60 12.73 0.04
C LEU A 121 7.32 13.28 -1.18
N ALA A 122 8.26 12.58 -1.80
CA ALA A 122 8.95 13.04 -3.00
C ALA A 122 7.98 13.23 -4.19
N SER A 123 6.97 12.36 -4.31
CA SER A 123 6.09 12.27 -5.49
C SER A 123 4.62 12.61 -5.23
N ALA A 124 4.21 12.71 -3.97
CA ALA A 124 2.83 13.03 -3.61
C ALA A 124 2.41 14.45 -4.04
N PRO A 125 1.11 14.70 -4.28
CA PRO A 125 0.58 16.03 -4.60
C PRO A 125 0.90 17.04 -3.49
N LYS A 126 1.45 18.20 -3.87
CA LYS A 126 1.92 19.25 -2.94
C LYS A 126 1.73 20.66 -3.52
N ALA A 127 0.82 20.85 -4.47
CA ALA A 127 0.62 22.14 -5.16
C ALA A 127 -0.05 23.20 -4.27
N SER A 128 -0.71 22.80 -3.19
CA SER A 128 -1.33 23.71 -2.22
C SER A 128 -1.00 23.31 -0.78
N ALA A 129 -1.19 24.25 0.16
CA ALA A 129 -1.02 23.97 1.58
C ALA A 129 -1.90 22.81 2.07
N ASN A 130 -3.11 22.67 1.53
CA ASN A 130 -3.98 21.54 1.84
C ASN A 130 -3.42 20.23 1.28
N GLU A 131 -2.98 20.21 0.02
CA GLU A 131 -2.35 19.00 -0.54
C GLU A 131 -1.13 18.56 0.27
N ILE A 132 -0.28 19.51 0.69
CA ILE A 132 0.88 19.22 1.55
C ILE A 132 0.44 18.55 2.86
N LYS A 133 -0.60 19.08 3.53
CA LYS A 133 -1.12 18.52 4.78
C LYS A 133 -1.64 17.09 4.58
N TYR A 134 -2.50 16.87 3.59
CA TYR A 134 -3.07 15.55 3.32
C TYR A 134 -2.00 14.54 2.89
N SER A 135 -1.10 14.93 1.97
CA SER A 135 0.02 14.08 1.55
C SER A 135 0.96 13.74 2.69
N SER A 136 1.17 14.67 3.63
CA SER A 136 1.97 14.40 4.84
C SER A 136 1.29 13.41 5.76
N ALA A 137 -0.03 13.50 5.95
CA ALA A 137 -0.78 12.52 6.72
C ALA A 137 -0.68 11.12 6.09
N VAL A 138 -0.89 11.01 4.77
CA VAL A 138 -0.76 9.75 4.04
C VAL A 138 0.65 9.17 4.17
N ALA A 139 1.68 9.97 3.89
CA ALA A 139 3.06 9.50 3.84
C ALA A 139 3.58 9.02 5.21
N ASN A 140 3.31 9.78 6.28
CA ASN A 140 3.79 9.41 7.61
C ASN A 140 3.07 8.17 8.13
N VAL A 141 1.75 8.11 8.01
CA VAL A 141 0.96 6.97 8.50
C VAL A 141 1.33 5.69 7.77
N LEU A 142 1.30 5.69 6.43
CA LEU A 142 1.68 4.49 5.67
C LEU A 142 3.15 4.14 5.87
N GLY A 143 4.04 5.13 5.95
CA GLY A 143 5.46 4.88 6.15
C GLY A 143 5.78 4.20 7.48
N THR A 144 5.19 4.69 8.57
CA THR A 144 5.34 4.07 9.89
C THR A 144 4.67 2.70 9.95
N ALA A 145 3.48 2.55 9.38
CA ALA A 145 2.75 1.28 9.36
C ALA A 145 3.49 0.20 8.56
N TRP A 146 4.06 0.56 7.40
CA TRP A 146 4.86 -0.33 6.55
C TRP A 146 6.16 -0.76 7.22
N LEU A 147 6.87 0.17 7.86
CA LEU A 147 8.08 -0.16 8.62
C LEU A 147 7.76 -1.13 9.76
N SER A 148 6.66 -0.89 10.49
CA SER A 148 6.21 -1.76 11.58
C SER A 148 5.85 -3.15 11.08
N TYR A 149 5.17 -3.25 9.94
CA TYR A 149 4.82 -4.52 9.30
C TYR A 149 6.08 -5.29 8.86
N THR A 150 6.98 -4.67 8.11
CA THR A 150 8.15 -5.36 7.54
C THR A 150 9.12 -5.86 8.60
N ALA A 151 9.20 -5.18 9.75
CA ALA A 151 9.95 -5.64 10.92
C ALA A 151 9.45 -6.99 11.50
N THR A 152 8.18 -7.33 11.25
CA THR A 152 7.56 -8.59 11.72
C THR A 152 7.79 -9.78 10.80
N ILE A 153 8.30 -9.56 9.59
CA ILE A 153 8.48 -10.64 8.60
C ILE A 153 9.60 -11.57 9.06
N LYS A 154 9.27 -12.86 9.25
CA LYS A 154 10.17 -13.93 9.67
C LYS A 154 9.93 -15.22 8.87
N ILE A 155 10.97 -16.01 8.70
CA ILE A 155 10.92 -17.34 8.09
C ILE A 155 10.50 -18.36 9.17
N PRO A 156 9.38 -19.08 8.98
CA PRO A 156 8.81 -19.97 10.01
C PRO A 156 9.51 -21.34 10.14
N GLY A 157 10.68 -21.56 9.51
CA GLY A 157 11.26 -22.90 9.41
C GLY A 157 10.90 -23.59 8.09
N LEU A 158 11.22 -22.97 6.96
CA LEU A 158 10.89 -23.48 5.63
C LEU A 158 12.03 -24.32 5.04
N PRO A 159 11.73 -25.39 4.28
CA PRO A 159 12.73 -26.27 3.66
C PRO A 159 13.36 -25.63 2.42
N TRP A 160 14.02 -24.49 2.58
CA TRP A 160 14.56 -23.68 1.49
C TRP A 160 15.78 -24.29 0.79
N TYR A 161 16.52 -25.18 1.46
CA TYR A 161 17.79 -25.70 0.94
C TYR A 161 17.87 -27.23 1.02
N PRO A 162 17.05 -28.02 0.29
CA PRO A 162 17.07 -29.48 0.40
C PRO A 162 18.45 -30.13 0.28
N ALA A 163 19.32 -29.58 -0.57
CA ALA A 163 20.70 -30.05 -0.75
C ALA A 163 21.57 -29.95 0.53
N PHE A 164 21.20 -29.10 1.49
CA PHE A 164 21.94 -28.93 2.75
C PHE A 164 21.62 -30.01 3.78
N ALA A 165 20.72 -30.95 3.48
CA ALA A 165 20.54 -32.15 4.31
C ALA A 165 21.77 -33.08 4.27
N ALA A 166 22.48 -33.11 3.13
CA ALA A 166 23.67 -33.93 2.92
C ALA A 166 24.54 -33.34 1.80
N PHE A 167 25.54 -32.54 2.15
CA PHE A 167 26.42 -31.86 1.19
C PHE A 167 27.86 -32.42 1.22
N PRO A 168 28.49 -32.70 0.05
CA PRO A 168 29.80 -33.37 -0.02
C PRO A 168 31.00 -32.40 0.04
N SER A 169 31.05 -31.51 1.04
CA SER A 169 32.13 -30.52 1.20
C SER A 169 32.26 -30.10 2.67
N PRO A 170 33.41 -29.60 3.15
CA PRO A 170 33.52 -29.00 4.49
C PRO A 170 32.60 -27.78 4.67
N VAL A 171 32.29 -27.07 3.57
CA VAL A 171 31.43 -25.88 3.57
C VAL A 171 30.55 -25.91 2.31
N ALA A 172 29.25 -25.70 2.49
CA ALA A 172 28.33 -25.53 1.37
C ALA A 172 28.50 -24.13 0.77
N PRO A 173 28.67 -24.01 -0.56
CA PRO A 173 28.77 -22.70 -1.21
C PRO A 173 27.43 -21.94 -1.09
N PRO A 174 27.43 -20.62 -1.35
CA PRO A 174 26.20 -19.85 -1.48
C PRO A 174 25.23 -20.47 -2.50
N MET A 175 24.07 -20.95 -2.04
CA MET A 175 23.03 -21.53 -2.88
C MET A 175 21.70 -20.78 -2.68
N PRO A 176 20.91 -20.55 -3.74
CA PRO A 176 19.63 -19.86 -3.62
C PRO A 176 18.58 -20.73 -2.91
N ASN A 177 17.64 -20.08 -2.24
CA ASN A 177 16.48 -20.75 -1.64
C ASN A 177 15.49 -21.22 -2.71
N ILE A 178 14.67 -22.19 -2.35
CA ILE A 178 13.42 -22.47 -3.06
C ILE A 178 12.52 -21.21 -2.99
N PRO A 179 12.12 -20.62 -4.13
CA PRO A 179 11.22 -19.48 -4.16
C PRO A 179 9.96 -19.75 -3.35
N THR A 180 9.58 -18.80 -2.50
CA THR A 180 8.45 -18.95 -1.58
C THR A 180 7.62 -17.67 -1.60
N PRO A 181 6.28 -17.75 -1.70
CA PRO A 181 5.45 -16.55 -1.68
C PRO A 181 5.55 -15.82 -0.34
N VAL A 182 5.49 -14.49 -0.34
CA VAL A 182 5.58 -13.67 0.88
C VAL A 182 4.52 -14.08 1.91
N ILE A 183 3.32 -14.47 1.48
CA ILE A 183 2.23 -14.91 2.37
C ILE A 183 2.59 -16.16 3.19
N ALA A 184 3.55 -16.98 2.75
CA ALA A 184 4.00 -18.16 3.49
C ALA A 184 5.02 -17.84 4.61
N LEU A 185 5.47 -16.59 4.71
CA LEU A 185 6.28 -16.12 5.82
C LEU A 185 5.40 -15.74 7.02
N THR A 186 5.98 -15.82 8.22
CA THR A 186 5.34 -15.26 9.42
C THR A 186 5.36 -13.74 9.33
N GLN A 187 4.21 -13.11 9.56
CA GLN A 187 4.05 -11.66 9.45
C GLN A 187 2.81 -11.19 10.20
N VAL A 188 2.85 -9.95 10.71
CA VAL A 188 1.72 -9.32 11.42
C VAL A 188 1.24 -8.12 10.61
N THR A 189 0.04 -8.22 10.05
CA THR A 189 -0.51 -7.21 9.11
C THR A 189 -1.39 -6.15 9.78
N ALA A 190 -1.62 -6.23 11.09
CA ALA A 190 -2.58 -5.37 11.80
C ALA A 190 -2.31 -3.87 11.62
N SER A 191 -1.03 -3.46 11.56
CA SER A 191 -0.64 -2.06 11.33
C SER A 191 -1.09 -1.52 9.97
N LEU A 192 -1.31 -2.39 8.99
CA LEU A 192 -1.72 -2.05 7.64
C LEU A 192 -3.23 -2.14 7.41
N SER A 193 -4.02 -2.45 8.45
CA SER A 193 -5.47 -2.57 8.31
C SER A 193 -6.11 -1.23 7.90
N PRO A 194 -7.10 -1.21 6.98
CA PRO A 194 -7.71 0.02 6.50
C PRO A 194 -8.31 0.90 7.60
N ALA A 195 -8.92 0.28 8.61
CA ALA A 195 -9.53 1.00 9.72
C ALA A 195 -8.49 1.76 10.56
N ILE A 196 -7.36 1.11 10.88
CA ILE A 196 -6.28 1.71 11.66
C ILE A 196 -5.59 2.82 10.86
N LEU A 197 -5.26 2.55 9.60
CA LEU A 197 -4.63 3.54 8.72
C LEU A 197 -5.51 4.78 8.55
N LYS A 198 -6.81 4.59 8.27
CA LYS A 198 -7.78 5.69 8.17
C LYS A 198 -7.81 6.51 9.46
N GLN A 199 -7.97 5.85 10.61
CA GLN A 199 -8.05 6.54 11.91
C GLN A 199 -6.80 7.38 12.18
N GLN A 200 -5.62 6.83 11.89
CA GLN A 200 -4.34 7.53 12.06
C GLN A 200 -4.20 8.71 11.08
N MET A 201 -4.62 8.55 9.82
CA MET A 201 -4.57 9.65 8.83
C MET A 201 -5.53 10.79 9.20
N VAL A 202 -6.75 10.47 9.64
CA VAL A 202 -7.73 11.46 10.12
C VAL A 202 -7.18 12.18 11.36
N GLY A 203 -6.65 11.44 12.33
CA GLY A 203 -6.03 12.02 13.54
C GLY A 203 -4.85 12.92 13.21
N MET A 204 -4.01 12.52 12.25
CA MET A 204 -2.85 13.30 11.81
C MET A 204 -3.22 14.54 11.00
N LEU A 205 -4.31 14.49 10.22
CA LEU A 205 -4.82 15.67 9.51
C LEU A 205 -5.23 16.77 10.49
N GLY A 206 -5.80 16.40 11.64
CA GLY A 206 -6.11 17.32 12.73
C GLY A 206 -7.22 18.33 12.41
N ASP A 207 -8.00 18.10 11.35
CA ASP A 207 -9.10 18.96 10.92
C ASP A 207 -10.41 18.15 10.81
N PRO A 208 -11.24 18.14 11.86
CA PRO A 208 -12.48 17.37 11.87
C PRO A 208 -13.55 17.94 10.93
N MET A 209 -13.42 19.21 10.52
CA MET A 209 -14.40 19.89 9.66
C MET A 209 -14.03 19.80 8.17
N ALA A 210 -12.88 19.21 7.84
CA ALA A 210 -12.46 19.08 6.46
C ALA A 210 -13.48 18.25 5.64
N PRO A 211 -13.97 18.75 4.50
CA PRO A 211 -14.98 18.02 3.74
C PRO A 211 -14.37 16.73 3.15
N PHE A 212 -15.10 15.62 3.27
CA PHE A 212 -14.79 14.32 2.65
C PHE A 212 -13.47 13.66 3.07
N HIS A 213 -12.75 14.19 4.05
CA HIS A 213 -11.42 13.69 4.45
C HIS A 213 -11.46 12.20 4.88
N GLY A 214 -12.49 11.80 5.63
CA GLY A 214 -12.65 10.42 6.08
C GLY A 214 -12.88 9.46 4.91
N GLN A 215 -13.70 9.85 3.93
CA GLN A 215 -13.97 9.08 2.72
C GLN A 215 -12.75 9.00 1.82
N LEU A 216 -11.99 10.09 1.71
CA LEU A 216 -10.75 10.15 0.94
C LEU A 216 -9.70 9.17 1.49
N PHE A 217 -9.42 9.23 2.80
CA PHE A 217 -8.45 8.32 3.42
C PHE A 217 -8.94 6.87 3.40
N GLU A 218 -10.23 6.62 3.63
CA GLU A 218 -10.78 5.27 3.52
C GLU A 218 -10.61 4.70 2.11
N ALA A 219 -10.83 5.49 1.07
CA ALA A 219 -10.64 5.08 -0.31
C ALA A 219 -9.19 4.69 -0.63
N ILE A 220 -8.22 5.47 -0.14
CA ILE A 220 -6.79 5.15 -0.30
C ILE A 220 -6.42 3.88 0.45
N CYS A 221 -6.88 3.74 1.70
CA CYS A 221 -6.52 2.61 2.56
C CYS A 221 -7.14 1.29 2.08
N ASP A 222 -8.41 1.30 1.65
CA ASP A 222 -9.08 0.13 1.06
C ASP A 222 -8.41 -0.33 -0.24
N ALA A 223 -8.03 0.62 -1.11
CA ALA A 223 -7.32 0.30 -2.34
C ALA A 223 -5.92 -0.27 -2.07
N PHE A 224 -5.21 0.27 -1.08
CA PHE A 224 -3.92 -0.22 -0.64
C PHE A 224 -4.01 -1.66 -0.13
N ASP A 225 -4.96 -1.95 0.76
CA ASP A 225 -5.14 -3.28 1.38
C ASP A 225 -5.46 -4.37 0.36
N LYS A 226 -6.29 -4.06 -0.64
CA LYS A 226 -6.56 -4.97 -1.78
C LYS A 226 -5.31 -5.25 -2.60
N CYS A 227 -4.53 -4.22 -2.92
CA CYS A 227 -3.26 -4.39 -3.62
C CYS A 227 -2.26 -5.19 -2.78
N PHE A 228 -2.22 -4.96 -1.47
CA PHE A 228 -1.35 -5.64 -0.53
C PHE A 228 -1.65 -7.12 -0.41
N THR A 229 -2.93 -7.49 -0.29
CA THR A 229 -3.35 -8.89 -0.23
C THR A 229 -2.93 -9.64 -1.50
N ILE A 230 -3.12 -9.03 -2.67
CA ILE A 230 -2.69 -9.61 -3.95
C ILE A 230 -1.17 -9.77 -3.96
N TRP A 231 -0.43 -8.72 -3.59
CA TRP A 231 1.02 -8.72 -3.56
C TRP A 231 1.58 -9.82 -2.66
N GLN A 232 1.04 -10.02 -1.45
CA GLN A 232 1.51 -11.06 -0.53
C GLN A 232 1.42 -12.46 -1.17
N ALA A 233 0.34 -12.72 -1.92
CA ALA A 233 0.12 -14.01 -2.57
C ALA A 233 0.95 -14.17 -3.85
N SER A 234 1.18 -13.09 -4.61
CA SER A 234 1.86 -13.17 -5.91
C SER A 234 3.37 -13.04 -5.83
N THR A 235 3.90 -12.24 -4.89
CA THR A 235 5.34 -11.94 -4.81
C THR A 235 6.09 -13.06 -4.11
N GLN A 236 7.17 -13.51 -4.74
CA GLN A 236 8.09 -14.52 -4.26
C GLN A 236 9.27 -13.89 -3.54
N VAL A 237 9.69 -14.53 -2.46
CA VAL A 237 10.98 -14.32 -1.81
C VAL A 237 11.95 -15.35 -2.36
N MET A 238 12.95 -14.87 -3.06
CA MET A 238 13.96 -15.69 -3.73
C MET A 238 15.34 -15.04 -3.64
N ASN A 239 16.37 -15.76 -4.06
CA ASN A 239 17.77 -15.33 -3.98
C ASN A 239 18.23 -15.01 -2.55
N VAL A 240 17.62 -15.66 -1.56
CA VAL A 240 18.22 -15.79 -0.22
C VAL A 240 19.33 -16.82 -0.37
N LEU A 241 20.57 -16.35 -0.45
CA LEU A 241 21.74 -17.20 -0.63
C LEU A 241 22.16 -17.77 0.71
N GLY A 242 22.01 -19.09 0.87
CA GLY A 242 22.40 -19.84 2.06
C GLY A 242 23.80 -20.42 1.93
N THR A 243 24.57 -20.48 3.01
CA THR A 243 25.89 -21.12 3.09
C THR A 243 26.16 -21.59 4.53
N GLY A 244 27.06 -22.54 4.73
CA GLY A 244 27.46 -22.93 6.07
C GLY A 244 28.39 -24.15 6.14
N PRO A 245 28.98 -24.42 7.30
CA PRO A 245 29.90 -25.54 7.50
C PRO A 245 29.15 -26.87 7.63
N ILE A 246 29.86 -27.96 7.31
CA ILE A 246 29.43 -29.35 7.47
C ILE A 246 30.39 -30.03 8.46
N PRO A 247 30.10 -30.01 9.78
CA PRO A 247 31.06 -30.43 10.81
C PRO A 247 31.45 -31.91 10.74
N THR A 248 30.64 -32.74 10.09
CA THR A 248 30.90 -34.18 9.96
C THR A 248 31.95 -34.50 8.89
N PHE A 249 32.36 -33.53 8.07
CA PHE A 249 33.36 -33.74 7.02
C PHE A 249 34.77 -33.89 7.64
N ALA A 250 35.26 -35.13 7.76
CA ALA A 250 36.57 -35.45 8.35
C ALA A 250 37.30 -36.58 7.58
N PRO A 251 38.30 -36.26 6.73
CA PRO A 251 39.11 -37.25 6.00
C PRO A 251 39.79 -38.29 6.92
N PRO A 252 40.05 -39.54 6.48
CA PRO A 252 39.99 -40.08 5.11
C PRO A 252 38.59 -40.52 4.66
N TYR A 253 37.62 -40.54 5.57
CA TYR A 253 36.22 -40.72 5.22
C TYR A 253 35.68 -39.39 4.68
N VAL A 254 34.96 -39.39 3.56
CA VAL A 254 34.38 -38.18 2.96
C VAL A 254 32.86 -38.21 3.13
N PRO A 255 32.33 -38.23 4.37
CA PRO A 255 30.89 -38.27 4.57
C PRO A 255 30.29 -36.94 4.10
N VAL A 256 29.22 -37.08 3.31
CA VAL A 256 28.23 -36.03 3.20
C VAL A 256 27.64 -35.75 4.58
N GLY A 257 27.25 -34.51 4.82
CA GLY A 257 26.61 -34.15 6.10
C GLY A 257 25.73 -32.92 5.99
N PRO A 258 24.92 -32.67 7.01
CA PRO A 258 24.05 -31.51 7.03
C PRO A 258 24.86 -30.23 7.26
N VAL A 259 24.38 -29.12 6.71
CA VAL A 259 24.84 -27.79 7.12
C VAL A 259 24.40 -27.53 8.57
N VAL A 260 25.31 -27.09 9.44
CA VAL A 260 24.99 -26.76 10.83
C VAL A 260 25.47 -25.34 11.13
N GLY A 261 24.58 -24.49 11.63
CA GLY A 261 24.91 -23.08 11.90
C GLY A 261 25.13 -22.26 10.62
N GLY A 262 24.44 -22.61 9.54
CA GLY A 262 24.50 -21.86 8.29
C GLY A 262 23.80 -20.51 8.40
N VAL A 263 24.14 -19.62 7.47
CA VAL A 263 23.60 -18.26 7.38
C VAL A 263 23.04 -18.01 5.99
N GLY A 264 21.99 -17.19 5.93
CA GLY A 264 21.40 -16.74 4.69
C GLY A 264 21.30 -15.22 4.60
N THR A 265 21.53 -14.69 3.39
CA THR A 265 21.34 -13.28 3.10
C THR A 265 20.70 -13.10 1.73
N MET A 266 19.87 -12.07 1.60
CA MET A 266 19.22 -11.69 0.35
C MET A 266 19.63 -10.27 0.00
N ALA A 267 20.32 -10.13 -1.12
CA ALA A 267 20.63 -8.82 -1.68
C ALA A 267 19.36 -8.15 -2.25
N PRO A 268 19.40 -6.85 -2.60
CA PRO A 268 18.28 -6.19 -3.26
C PRO A 268 17.78 -6.96 -4.48
N GLY A 269 16.46 -6.94 -4.72
CA GLY A 269 15.81 -7.63 -5.84
C GLY A 269 15.32 -9.05 -5.55
N GLY A 270 15.36 -9.49 -4.28
CA GLY A 270 14.85 -10.81 -3.89
C GLY A 270 13.33 -10.92 -3.73
N PHE A 271 12.59 -9.81 -3.76
CA PHE A 271 11.13 -9.80 -3.80
C PHE A 271 10.63 -9.58 -5.24
N VAL A 272 10.11 -10.63 -5.88
CA VAL A 272 9.72 -10.62 -7.30
C VAL A 272 8.27 -11.05 -7.47
#